data_AF-A0A1J5VRZ1-F1
#
_entry.id   AF-A0A1J5VRZ1-F1
#
_cell.length_a   1.000
_cell.length_b   1.000
_cell.length_c   1.000
_cell.angle_alpha   90.00
_cell.angle_beta   90.00
_cell.angle_gamma   90.00
#
_symmetry.space_group_name_H-M   'P 1'
#
loop_
_entity.id
_entity.type
_entity.pdbx_description
1 polymer ?
#
loop_
_entity_poly.entity_id
_entity_poly.type
_entity_poly.pdbx_seq_one_letter_code
_entity_poly.pdbx_strand_id
1 'polypeptide(L)'
;MTGLTHVSLPEGEDDNIDIPALLSPGTRVVFTGCREAISIYDGEAQLISACESCGLIFENSVSETTCDALVAWDPASMSRKARTARELGIPIITFADFEHWYGYYTGDPFQTFLADILEKGNQVAFRGSIVINGIHVTDGARMAYLCDEIGLVYSPEMPIALCDALITDDVNFGPHDTPHIPVEAFGAWMNREFASKGQFFTEDFFIPADITALYGPDELLAKIDESKA
;
A
#
# COMPACT_ATOMS: atom_id res chain seq x y z
N MET A 1 15.68 -2.37 -55.24
CA MET A 1 14.74 -1.33 -54.78
C MET A 1 13.71 -2.05 -53.91
N THR A 2 13.57 -1.86 -52.62
CA THR A 2 14.23 -1.04 -51.58
C THR A 2 13.82 -1.75 -50.29
N GLY A 3 14.79 -2.11 -49.44
CA GLY A 3 14.52 -2.83 -48.20
C GLY A 3 13.78 -1.95 -47.20
N LEU A 4 12.69 -2.46 -46.63
CA LEU A 4 12.08 -1.93 -45.43
C LEU A 4 13.05 -2.23 -44.27
N THR A 5 13.87 -1.24 -43.91
CA THR A 5 14.60 -1.26 -42.65
C THR A 5 13.59 -1.16 -41.53
N HIS A 6 13.40 -2.27 -40.81
CA HIS A 6 12.72 -2.31 -39.53
C HIS A 6 13.44 -1.36 -38.58
N VAL A 7 12.85 -0.18 -38.36
CA VAL A 7 13.30 0.74 -37.32
C VAL A 7 12.80 0.15 -36.01
N SER A 8 13.66 -0.59 -35.33
CA SER A 8 13.45 -0.92 -33.92
C SER A 8 13.67 0.37 -33.12
N LEU A 9 12.59 0.95 -32.61
CA LEU A 9 12.68 1.92 -31.52
C LEU A 9 13.23 1.17 -30.30
N PRO A 10 14.19 1.72 -29.55
CA PRO A 10 14.56 1.11 -28.28
C PRO A 10 13.30 1.07 -27.41
N GLU A 11 12.96 -0.12 -26.93
CA GLU A 11 12.03 -0.28 -25.82
C GLU A 11 12.56 0.62 -24.69
N GLY A 12 11.75 1.57 -24.25
CA GLY A 12 12.13 2.44 -23.15
C GLY A 12 12.48 1.55 -21.97
N GLU A 13 13.67 1.75 -21.38
CA GLU A 13 13.91 1.28 -20.03
C GLU A 13 12.76 1.83 -19.18
N ASP A 14 11.88 0.94 -18.73
CA ASP A 14 11.06 1.21 -17.55
C ASP A 14 12.08 1.37 -16.43
N ASP A 15 12.57 2.60 -16.25
CA ASP A 15 13.31 3.01 -15.07
C ASP A 15 12.37 2.74 -13.90
N ASN A 16 12.53 1.57 -13.29
CA ASN A 16 11.80 1.19 -12.09
C ASN A 16 12.33 2.06 -10.95
N ILE A 17 11.78 3.28 -10.84
CA ILE A 17 12.14 4.26 -9.82
C ILE A 17 11.75 3.65 -8.46
N ASP A 18 12.74 3.44 -7.59
CA ASP A 18 12.50 3.05 -6.20
C ASP A 18 11.96 4.26 -5.41
N ILE A 19 10.63 4.40 -5.42
CA ILE A 19 9.91 5.52 -4.81
C ILE A 19 10.17 5.63 -3.30
N PRO A 20 10.16 4.54 -2.51
CA PRO A 20 10.55 4.59 -1.10
C PRO A 20 11.97 5.12 -0.87
N ALA A 21 12.93 4.79 -1.72
CA ALA A 21 14.30 5.33 -1.62
C ALA A 21 14.39 6.79 -2.06
N LEU A 22 13.61 7.20 -3.07
CA LEU A 22 13.59 8.55 -3.60
C LEU A 22 12.91 9.55 -2.63
N LEU A 23 11.76 9.17 -2.08
CA LEU A 23 10.96 10.00 -1.18
C LEU A 23 11.31 9.65 0.28
N SER A 24 12.28 10.39 0.83
CA SER A 24 12.76 10.23 2.22
C SER A 24 12.90 11.60 2.89
N PRO A 25 12.97 11.67 4.24
CA PRO A 25 13.14 12.95 4.93
C PRO A 25 14.33 13.76 4.39
N GLY A 26 14.06 15.03 4.04
CA GLY A 26 15.01 15.94 3.42
C GLY A 26 14.94 16.00 1.89
N THR A 27 14.23 15.08 1.22
CA THR A 27 14.01 15.13 -0.23
C THR A 27 13.23 16.39 -0.60
N ARG A 28 13.75 17.17 -1.56
CA ARG A 28 13.09 18.36 -2.11
C ARG A 28 12.17 17.97 -3.26
N VAL A 29 10.88 18.24 -3.12
CA VAL A 29 9.84 17.85 -4.08
C VAL A 29 9.19 19.07 -4.72
N VAL A 30 8.95 19.00 -6.03
CA VAL A 30 8.23 20.02 -6.79
C VAL A 30 7.02 19.38 -7.46
N PHE A 31 5.88 20.09 -7.48
CA PHE A 31 4.66 19.59 -8.12
C PHE A 31 4.37 20.33 -9.45
N THR A 32 3.83 19.60 -10.43
CA THR A 32 3.37 20.16 -11.72
C THR A 32 2.10 19.48 -12.22
N GLY A 33 1.18 20.27 -12.80
CA GLY A 33 -0.06 19.74 -13.40
C GLY A 33 -1.09 19.22 -12.39
N CYS A 34 -0.79 19.26 -11.09
CA CYS A 34 -1.60 18.76 -9.98
C CYS A 34 -2.81 19.66 -9.63
N ARG A 35 -3.52 20.26 -10.60
CA ARG A 35 -4.67 21.13 -10.30
C ARG A 35 -5.85 20.35 -9.73
N GLU A 36 -6.12 19.13 -10.24
CA GLU A 36 -7.12 18.25 -9.62
C GLU A 36 -6.66 17.76 -8.24
N ALA A 37 -5.40 17.41 -8.07
CA ALA A 37 -4.81 17.08 -6.77
C ALA A 37 -4.92 18.21 -5.74
N ILE A 38 -4.68 19.45 -6.13
CA ILE A 38 -4.91 20.63 -5.27
C ILE A 38 -6.39 20.73 -4.87
N SER A 39 -7.33 20.25 -5.70
CA SER A 39 -8.75 20.17 -5.31
C SER A 39 -9.07 19.00 -4.38
N ILE A 40 -8.28 17.92 -4.41
CA ILE A 40 -8.35 16.80 -3.46
C ILE A 40 -7.80 17.25 -2.08
N TYR A 41 -6.71 18.02 -2.07
CA TYR A 41 -6.05 18.55 -0.88
C TYR A 41 -6.59 19.94 -0.43
N ASP A 42 -7.82 20.32 -0.79
CA ASP A 42 -8.41 21.64 -0.47
C ASP A 42 -7.43 22.84 -0.56
N GLY A 43 -6.55 22.82 -1.57
CA GLY A 43 -5.52 23.84 -1.79
C GLY A 43 -4.07 23.37 -1.67
N GLU A 44 -3.16 24.24 -2.11
CA GLU A 44 -1.71 24.05 -2.03
C GLU A 44 -1.21 23.93 -0.57
N ALA A 45 -1.90 24.56 0.38
CA ALA A 45 -1.54 24.56 1.79
C ALA A 45 -1.57 23.15 2.40
N GLN A 46 -2.54 22.29 2.06
CA GLN A 46 -2.54 20.92 2.60
C GLN A 46 -1.50 20.04 1.89
N LEU A 47 -1.18 20.30 0.62
CA LEU A 47 -0.11 19.60 -0.07
C LEU A 47 1.27 19.92 0.54
N ILE A 48 1.49 21.17 0.94
CA ILE A 48 2.65 21.59 1.72
C ILE A 48 2.66 20.85 3.07
N SER A 49 1.54 20.86 3.79
CA SER A 49 1.41 20.16 5.07
C SER A 49 1.66 18.65 4.95
N ALA A 50 1.24 18.02 3.86
CA ALA A 50 1.49 16.62 3.58
C ALA A 50 3.01 16.36 3.41
N CYS A 51 3.69 17.18 2.60
CA CYS A 51 5.15 17.10 2.45
C CYS A 51 5.87 17.25 3.80
N GLU A 52 5.51 18.28 4.56
CA GLU A 52 6.13 18.58 5.87
C GLU A 52 5.93 17.45 6.88
N SER A 53 4.75 16.80 6.89
CA SER A 53 4.46 15.66 7.79
C SER A 53 5.37 14.45 7.55
N CYS A 54 5.92 14.31 6.34
CA CYS A 54 6.87 13.26 5.98
C CYS A 54 8.33 13.72 6.03
N GLY A 55 8.60 14.96 6.46
CA GLY A 55 9.92 15.57 6.40
C GLY A 55 10.42 15.87 4.98
N LEU A 56 9.53 15.87 3.97
CA LEU A 56 9.86 16.36 2.63
C LEU A 56 9.90 17.89 2.61
N ILE A 57 10.66 18.45 1.68
CA ILE A 57 10.77 19.90 1.48
C ILE A 57 10.00 20.28 0.21
N PHE A 58 8.87 20.96 0.37
CA PHE A 58 8.11 21.46 -0.77
C PHE A 58 8.82 22.67 -1.40
N GLU A 59 9.06 22.60 -2.71
CA GLU A 59 9.73 23.64 -3.49
C GLU A 59 8.88 24.10 -4.68
N ASN A 60 9.01 25.37 -5.03
CA ASN A 60 8.19 26.00 -6.07
C ASN A 60 8.79 25.87 -7.48
N SER A 61 10.10 25.62 -7.57
CA SER A 61 10.87 25.64 -8.80
C SER A 61 11.80 24.45 -8.92
N VAL A 62 11.93 23.95 -10.16
CA VAL A 62 12.88 22.89 -10.50
C VAL A 62 14.24 23.50 -10.79
N SER A 63 15.26 23.11 -10.03
CA SER A 63 16.67 23.41 -10.27
C SER A 63 17.56 22.34 -9.61
N GLU A 64 18.85 22.31 -9.94
CA GLU A 64 19.82 21.37 -9.36
C GLU A 64 19.89 21.43 -7.82
N THR A 65 19.61 22.61 -7.24
CA THR A 65 19.74 22.84 -5.81
C THR A 65 18.39 22.97 -5.09
N THR A 66 17.28 22.76 -5.78
CA THR A 66 15.94 22.93 -5.19
C THR A 66 14.98 21.79 -5.54
N CYS A 67 15.42 20.73 -6.22
CA CYS A 67 14.53 19.66 -6.62
C CYS A 67 15.30 18.34 -6.75
N ASP A 68 14.88 17.35 -5.96
CA ASP A 68 15.37 15.97 -6.00
C ASP A 68 14.38 15.04 -6.72
N ALA A 69 13.08 15.37 -6.67
CA ALA A 69 12.03 14.65 -7.39
C ALA A 69 10.93 15.61 -7.88
N LEU A 70 10.44 15.41 -9.10
CA LEU A 70 9.28 16.11 -9.63
C LEU A 70 8.05 15.19 -9.57
N VAL A 71 7.00 15.62 -8.87
CA VAL A 71 5.71 14.95 -8.85
C VAL A 71 4.80 15.57 -9.91
N ALA A 72 4.33 14.77 -10.86
CA ALA A 72 3.50 15.22 -11.96
C ALA A 72 2.17 14.47 -12.00
N TRP A 73 1.07 15.17 -12.32
CA TRP A 73 -0.20 14.47 -12.61
C TRP A 73 -0.06 13.50 -13.78
N ASP A 74 0.63 13.95 -14.84
CA ASP A 74 1.00 13.15 -16.00
C ASP A 74 2.54 13.17 -16.12
N PRO A 75 3.24 12.02 -16.01
CA PRO A 75 4.69 11.96 -16.13
C PRO A 75 5.18 12.33 -17.55
N ALA A 76 4.31 12.25 -18.58
CA ALA A 76 4.58 12.71 -19.93
C ALA A 76 4.37 14.23 -20.10
N SER A 77 4.07 14.98 -19.02
CA SER A 77 3.81 16.42 -19.08
C SER A 77 4.95 17.19 -19.77
N MET A 78 4.55 18.14 -20.61
CA MET A 78 5.45 19.04 -21.34
C MET A 78 5.50 20.44 -20.72
N SER A 79 5.15 20.57 -19.43
CA SER A 79 5.29 21.82 -18.67
C SER A 79 6.75 22.27 -18.63
N ARG A 80 7.00 23.56 -18.34
CA ARG A 80 8.38 24.05 -18.17
C ARG A 80 9.11 23.27 -17.08
N LYS A 81 8.46 23.00 -15.95
CA LYS A 81 9.00 22.21 -14.83
C LYS A 81 9.41 20.80 -15.28
N ALA A 82 8.53 20.11 -16.02
CA ALA A 82 8.79 18.76 -16.49
C ALA A 82 9.89 18.70 -17.57
N ARG A 83 10.03 19.72 -18.43
CA ARG A 83 11.18 19.80 -19.35
C ARG A 83 12.48 20.02 -18.60
N THR A 84 12.51 20.97 -17.67
CA THR A 84 13.69 21.25 -16.86
C THR A 84 14.11 20.05 -16.01
N ALA A 85 13.16 19.31 -15.42
CA ALA A 85 13.49 18.08 -14.68
C ALA A 85 14.18 17.05 -15.57
N ARG A 86 13.68 16.82 -16.80
CA ARG A 86 14.32 15.92 -17.77
C ARG A 86 15.71 16.40 -18.19
N GLU A 87 15.87 17.70 -18.45
CA GLU A 87 17.17 18.30 -18.79
C GLU A 87 18.21 18.11 -17.68
N LEU A 88 17.78 18.13 -16.42
CA LEU A 88 18.62 17.97 -15.23
C LEU A 88 18.74 16.51 -14.76
N GLY A 89 18.07 15.56 -15.41
CA GLY A 89 18.05 14.15 -14.97
C GLY A 89 17.32 13.92 -13.65
N ILE A 90 16.46 14.84 -13.23
CA ILE A 90 15.65 14.72 -12.02
C ILE A 90 14.51 13.72 -12.29
N PRO A 91 14.31 12.70 -11.44
CA PRO A 91 13.24 11.72 -11.60
C PRO A 91 11.86 12.40 -11.57
N ILE A 92 10.98 11.94 -12.47
CA ILE A 92 9.58 12.37 -12.54
C ILE A 92 8.72 11.17 -12.15
N ILE A 93 7.97 11.31 -11.06
CA ILE A 93 6.99 10.30 -10.60
C ILE A 93 5.57 10.81 -10.80
N THR A 94 4.60 9.90 -10.80
CA THR A 94 3.20 10.29 -10.89
C THR A 94 2.68 10.80 -9.55
N PHE A 95 1.63 11.63 -9.58
CA PHE A 95 0.93 12.05 -8.37
C PHE A 95 0.30 10.86 -7.64
N ALA A 96 -0.22 9.87 -8.38
CA ALA A 96 -0.78 8.65 -7.80
C ALA A 96 0.28 7.85 -7.01
N ASP A 97 1.51 7.77 -7.52
CA ASP A 97 2.59 7.11 -6.79
C ASP A 97 3.00 7.87 -5.53
N PHE A 98 3.03 9.21 -5.60
CA PHE A 98 3.25 10.05 -4.43
C PHE A 98 2.15 9.84 -3.39
N GLU A 99 0.87 9.81 -3.78
CA GLU A 99 -0.24 9.56 -2.85
C GLU A 99 -0.16 8.18 -2.23
N HIS A 100 0.14 7.16 -3.04
CA HIS A 100 0.30 5.79 -2.56
C HIS A 100 1.45 5.68 -1.54
N TRP A 101 2.61 6.26 -1.87
CA TRP A 101 3.75 6.34 -0.95
C TRP A 101 3.40 7.17 0.29
N TYR A 102 2.72 8.31 0.15
CA TYR A 102 2.36 9.20 1.24
C TYR A 102 1.43 8.51 2.25
N GLY A 103 0.41 7.80 1.75
CA GLY A 103 -0.47 6.99 2.59
C GLY A 103 0.27 5.85 3.31
N TYR A 104 1.20 5.18 2.61
CA TYR A 104 2.07 4.17 3.20
C TYR A 104 3.03 4.76 4.26
N TYR A 105 3.61 5.94 4.00
CA TYR A 105 4.64 6.57 4.82
C TYR A 105 4.07 7.23 6.07
N THR A 106 2.98 8.00 5.92
CA THR A 106 2.34 8.69 7.05
C THR A 106 1.48 7.78 7.89
N GLY A 107 1.06 6.64 7.35
CA GLY A 107 0.01 5.84 7.96
C GLY A 107 -1.23 6.72 8.21
N ASP A 108 -1.77 7.31 7.13
CA ASP A 108 -3.02 8.11 7.06
C ASP A 108 -3.92 7.91 8.29
N PRO A 109 -4.41 8.95 9.02
CA PRO A 109 -5.05 8.94 10.37
C PRO A 109 -6.00 7.80 10.75
N PHE A 110 -6.47 7.02 9.80
CA PHE A 110 -6.97 5.68 10.08
C PHE A 110 -5.92 4.73 10.72
N GLN A 111 -4.59 4.90 10.56
CA GLN A 111 -3.59 3.96 11.08
C GLN A 111 -3.01 4.29 12.46
N THR A 112 -2.91 5.54 12.89
CA THR A 112 -2.48 5.85 14.28
C THR A 112 -3.49 5.32 15.30
N PHE A 113 -4.77 5.27 14.92
CA PHE A 113 -5.86 4.65 15.66
C PHE A 113 -5.74 3.11 15.74
N LEU A 114 -5.06 2.46 14.78
CA LEU A 114 -4.91 1.00 14.75
C LEU A 114 -3.90 0.49 15.75
N ALA A 115 -2.81 1.19 16.02
CA ALA A 115 -1.81 0.71 16.97
C ALA A 115 -2.37 0.64 18.40
N ASP A 116 -3.26 1.58 18.76
CA ASP A 116 -3.93 1.63 20.07
C ASP A 116 -5.12 0.64 20.16
N ILE A 117 -5.68 0.20 19.02
CA ILE A 117 -6.85 -0.70 18.94
C ILE A 117 -6.47 -2.14 18.59
N LEU A 118 -5.33 -2.35 17.96
CA LEU A 118 -4.79 -3.66 17.61
C LEU A 118 -3.65 -4.01 18.58
N GLU A 119 -3.88 -3.76 19.88
CA GLU A 119 -3.00 -4.21 20.94
C GLU A 119 -3.13 -5.71 21.18
N LYS A 120 -2.08 -6.32 21.72
CA LYS A 120 -2.11 -7.74 22.08
C LYS A 120 -3.24 -8.05 23.06
N GLY A 121 -4.08 -9.01 22.71
CA GLY A 121 -5.23 -9.45 23.48
C GLY A 121 -6.56 -8.85 23.03
N ASN A 122 -6.57 -7.88 22.13
CA ASN A 122 -7.80 -7.26 21.67
C ASN A 122 -8.61 -8.22 20.78
N GLN A 123 -9.91 -8.27 21.06
CA GLN A 123 -10.89 -9.07 20.34
C GLN A 123 -11.34 -8.32 19.09
N VAL A 124 -11.10 -8.90 17.92
CA VAL A 124 -11.49 -8.31 16.63
C VAL A 124 -12.56 -9.12 15.92
N ALA A 125 -13.38 -8.44 15.13
CA ALA A 125 -14.30 -9.03 14.17
C ALA A 125 -13.93 -8.64 12.73
N PHE A 126 -14.33 -9.47 11.77
CA PHE A 126 -14.07 -9.25 10.35
C PHE A 126 -15.35 -9.31 9.52
N ARG A 127 -15.43 -8.43 8.52
CA ARG A 127 -16.42 -8.44 7.45
C ARG A 127 -15.76 -8.07 6.12
N GLY A 128 -16.15 -8.74 5.05
CA GLY A 128 -15.58 -8.54 3.73
C GLY A 128 -14.37 -9.43 3.48
N SER A 129 -13.64 -9.15 2.41
CA SER A 129 -12.43 -9.88 2.04
C SER A 129 -11.20 -9.06 2.37
N ILE A 130 -10.23 -9.67 3.05
CA ILE A 130 -8.95 -9.02 3.37
C ILE A 130 -7.91 -9.46 2.36
N VAL A 131 -7.09 -8.53 1.91
CA VAL A 131 -5.94 -8.80 1.05
C VAL A 131 -4.66 -8.46 1.80
N ILE A 132 -3.80 -9.45 2.00
CA ILE A 132 -2.49 -9.33 2.66
C ILE A 132 -1.43 -9.85 1.70
N ASN A 133 -0.42 -9.04 1.36
CA ASN A 133 0.57 -9.35 0.32
C ASN A 133 -0.03 -9.88 -1.00
N GLY A 134 -1.19 -9.37 -1.42
CA GLY A 134 -1.88 -9.83 -2.64
C GLY A 134 -2.65 -11.15 -2.48
N ILE A 135 -2.64 -11.77 -1.30
CA ILE A 135 -3.37 -13.00 -0.99
C ILE A 135 -4.73 -12.63 -0.39
N HIS A 136 -5.80 -13.17 -0.98
CA HIS A 136 -7.15 -13.04 -0.45
C HIS A 136 -7.35 -14.00 0.73
N VAL A 137 -7.48 -13.43 1.93
CA VAL A 137 -7.80 -14.18 3.15
C VAL A 137 -9.32 -14.16 3.33
N THR A 138 -9.97 -15.26 2.94
CA THR A 138 -11.44 -15.38 2.93
C THR A 138 -11.98 -16.45 3.87
N ASP A 139 -11.13 -17.35 4.38
CA ASP A 139 -11.53 -18.37 5.34
C ASP A 139 -11.16 -18.00 6.78
N GLY A 140 -12.03 -18.39 7.71
CA GLY A 140 -11.88 -18.06 9.13
C GLY A 140 -10.69 -18.74 9.82
N ALA A 141 -10.19 -19.86 9.29
CA ALA A 141 -9.06 -20.57 9.89
C ALA A 141 -7.74 -19.82 9.65
N ARG A 142 -7.51 -19.36 8.43
CA ARG A 142 -6.38 -18.48 8.08
C ARG A 142 -6.45 -17.16 8.81
N MET A 143 -7.64 -16.60 9.00
CA MET A 143 -7.84 -15.38 9.78
C MET A 143 -7.49 -15.59 11.26
N ALA A 144 -7.93 -16.70 11.85
CA ALA A 144 -7.63 -17.04 13.24
C ALA A 144 -6.13 -17.22 13.47
N TYR A 145 -5.45 -17.94 12.57
CA TYR A 145 -3.99 -18.12 12.62
C TYR A 145 -3.25 -16.79 12.50
N LEU A 146 -3.67 -15.94 11.56
CA LEU A 146 -3.08 -14.62 11.38
C LEU A 146 -3.22 -13.74 12.62
N CYS A 147 -4.40 -13.75 13.25
CA CYS A 147 -4.65 -13.00 14.49
C CYS A 147 -3.78 -13.51 15.64
N ASP A 148 -3.62 -14.82 15.80
CA ASP A 148 -2.76 -15.41 16.84
C ASP A 148 -1.29 -14.99 16.70
N GLU A 149 -0.75 -15.00 15.49
CA GLU A 149 0.66 -14.63 15.21
C GLU A 149 0.98 -13.18 15.61
N ILE A 150 0.02 -12.27 15.48
CA ILE A 150 0.16 -10.86 15.86
C ILE A 150 -0.34 -10.57 17.29
N GLY A 151 -0.94 -11.57 17.95
CA GLY A 151 -1.46 -11.48 19.32
C GLY A 151 -2.86 -10.85 19.41
N LEU A 152 -3.63 -10.78 18.34
CA LEU A 152 -5.05 -10.44 18.37
C LEU A 152 -5.90 -11.68 18.66
N VAL A 153 -7.11 -11.47 19.18
CA VAL A 153 -8.08 -12.54 19.42
C VAL A 153 -9.17 -12.48 18.35
N TYR A 154 -9.35 -13.55 17.59
CA TYR A 154 -10.45 -13.69 16.64
C TYR A 154 -11.33 -14.89 17.01
N SER A 155 -12.62 -14.62 17.23
CA SER A 155 -13.63 -15.64 17.51
C SER A 155 -14.82 -15.39 16.58
N PRO A 156 -15.03 -16.22 15.55
CA PRO A 156 -16.06 -15.98 14.53
C PRO A 156 -17.50 -16.02 15.09
N GLU A 157 -17.69 -16.68 16.22
CA GLU A 157 -18.99 -16.80 16.91
C GLU A 157 -19.26 -15.63 17.87
N MET A 158 -18.28 -14.75 18.09
CA MET A 158 -18.42 -13.60 18.98
C MET A 158 -19.28 -12.50 18.32
N PRO A 159 -20.30 -11.97 19.01
CA PRO A 159 -21.03 -10.81 18.51
C PRO A 159 -20.11 -9.59 18.33
N ILE A 160 -20.22 -8.89 17.20
CA ILE A 160 -19.41 -7.70 16.88
C ILE A 160 -19.45 -6.66 18.01
N ALA A 161 -20.59 -6.49 18.67
CA ALA A 161 -20.76 -5.53 19.77
C ALA A 161 -19.92 -5.85 21.03
N LEU A 162 -19.32 -7.04 21.12
CA LEU A 162 -18.41 -7.45 22.18
C LEU A 162 -16.94 -7.44 21.74
N CYS A 163 -16.66 -7.10 20.48
CA CYS A 163 -15.31 -6.93 19.97
C CYS A 163 -14.82 -5.50 20.22
N ASP A 164 -13.52 -5.36 20.43
CA ASP A 164 -12.82 -4.09 20.57
C ASP A 164 -12.73 -3.35 19.23
N ALA A 165 -12.82 -4.06 18.11
CA ALA A 165 -12.86 -3.48 16.76
C ALA A 165 -13.56 -4.36 15.73
N LEU A 166 -14.10 -3.72 14.68
CA LEU A 166 -14.59 -4.37 13.48
C LEU A 166 -13.73 -3.95 12.28
N ILE A 167 -13.05 -4.92 11.67
CA ILE A 167 -12.39 -4.75 10.37
C ILE A 167 -13.42 -5.01 9.27
N THR A 168 -13.72 -4.01 8.44
CA THR A 168 -14.79 -4.10 7.42
C THR A 168 -14.48 -3.30 6.15
N ASP A 169 -14.97 -3.83 5.03
CA ASP A 169 -15.05 -3.19 3.72
C ASP A 169 -16.17 -2.12 3.61
N ASP A 170 -17.02 -1.99 4.62
CA ASP A 170 -18.08 -0.99 4.66
C ASP A 170 -18.22 -0.43 6.08
N VAL A 171 -17.56 0.71 6.27
CA VAL A 171 -17.47 1.45 7.54
C VAL A 171 -18.79 2.03 8.04
N ASN A 172 -19.87 1.92 7.25
CA ASN A 172 -21.21 2.36 7.67
C ASN A 172 -22.02 1.20 8.29
N PHE A 173 -21.48 -0.02 8.30
CA PHE A 173 -22.14 -1.21 8.82
C PHE A 173 -21.72 -1.52 10.25
N GLY A 174 -22.70 -1.70 11.14
CA GLY A 174 -22.48 -2.23 12.48
C GLY A 174 -23.05 -1.36 13.59
N PRO A 175 -22.89 -1.78 14.85
CA PRO A 175 -23.20 -0.94 16.00
C PRO A 175 -22.28 0.29 16.04
N HIS A 176 -22.85 1.48 16.25
CA HIS A 176 -22.13 2.76 16.17
C HIS A 176 -20.99 2.91 17.20
N ASP A 177 -21.02 2.15 18.30
CA ASP A 177 -20.06 2.26 19.40
C ASP A 177 -18.80 1.40 19.21
N THR A 178 -18.77 0.50 18.21
CA THR A 178 -17.58 -0.31 17.90
C THR A 178 -16.70 0.45 16.90
N PRO A 179 -15.38 0.58 17.14
CA PRO A 179 -14.45 1.13 16.17
C PRO A 179 -14.46 0.35 14.85
N HIS A 180 -14.58 1.06 13.72
CA HIS A 180 -14.55 0.48 12.37
C HIS A 180 -13.19 0.73 11.73
N ILE A 181 -12.58 -0.34 11.24
CA ILE A 181 -11.27 -0.36 10.59
C ILE A 181 -11.48 -0.79 9.14
N PRO A 182 -11.10 0.02 8.14
CA PRO A 182 -11.13 -0.42 6.74
C PRO A 182 -10.26 -1.68 6.52
N VAL A 183 -10.75 -2.65 5.74
CA VAL A 183 -9.98 -3.88 5.41
C VAL A 183 -8.65 -3.59 4.74
N GLU A 184 -8.57 -2.51 3.95
CA GLU A 184 -7.37 -2.05 3.28
C GLU A 184 -6.36 -1.48 4.28
N ALA A 185 -6.84 -0.74 5.27
CA ALA A 185 -6.01 -0.17 6.33
C ALA A 185 -5.42 -1.26 7.22
N PHE A 186 -6.25 -2.27 7.58
CA PHE A 186 -5.78 -3.45 8.29
C PHE A 186 -4.73 -4.22 7.48
N GLY A 187 -4.99 -4.50 6.20
CA GLY A 187 -4.03 -5.20 5.33
C GLY A 187 -2.69 -4.47 5.19
N ALA A 188 -2.71 -3.15 5.04
CA ALA A 188 -1.50 -2.34 4.99
C ALA A 188 -0.70 -2.36 6.30
N TRP A 189 -1.38 -2.26 7.44
CA TRP A 189 -0.76 -2.38 8.77
C TRP A 189 -0.12 -3.76 8.98
N MET A 190 -0.82 -4.83 8.63
CA MET A 190 -0.31 -6.21 8.69
C MET A 190 0.98 -6.37 7.87
N ASN A 191 1.00 -5.87 6.63
CA ASN A 191 2.18 -5.96 5.78
C ASN A 191 3.39 -5.24 6.42
N ARG A 192 3.17 -4.10 7.08
CA ARG A 192 4.23 -3.36 7.82
C ARG A 192 4.73 -4.14 9.03
N GLU A 193 3.82 -4.66 9.87
CA GLU A 193 4.19 -5.43 11.06
C GLU A 193 5.06 -6.63 10.69
N PHE A 194 4.69 -7.36 9.64
CA PHE A 194 5.47 -8.50 9.18
C PHE A 194 6.79 -8.12 8.52
N ALA A 195 6.80 -7.08 7.67
CA ALA A 195 8.04 -6.56 7.11
C ALA A 195 9.03 -6.14 8.22
N SER A 196 8.55 -5.54 9.31
CA SER A 196 9.38 -5.17 10.46
C SER A 196 9.97 -6.36 11.22
N LYS A 197 9.28 -7.50 11.19
CA LYS A 197 9.70 -8.78 11.78
C LYS A 197 10.52 -9.64 10.81
N GLY A 198 10.72 -9.19 9.57
CA GLY A 198 11.33 -9.98 8.50
C GLY A 198 10.51 -11.22 8.11
N GLN A 199 9.22 -11.22 8.42
CA GLN A 199 8.26 -12.27 8.08
C GLN A 199 7.53 -11.87 6.79
N PHE A 200 7.28 -12.83 5.90
CA PHE A 200 6.53 -12.63 4.67
C PHE A 200 5.44 -13.70 4.54
N PHE A 201 4.21 -13.27 4.31
CA PHE A 201 3.10 -14.19 3.98
C PHE A 201 3.22 -14.60 2.52
N THR A 202 3.45 -15.89 2.29
CA THR A 202 3.29 -16.55 0.99
C THR A 202 2.03 -17.40 1.03
N GLU A 203 1.54 -17.86 -0.13
CA GLU A 203 0.43 -18.84 -0.15
C GLU A 203 0.77 -20.09 0.69
N ASP A 204 2.05 -20.46 0.73
CA ASP A 204 2.58 -21.58 1.53
C ASP A 204 2.52 -21.34 3.05
N PHE A 205 2.53 -20.07 3.50
CA PHE A 205 2.39 -19.72 4.91
C PHE A 205 1.00 -20.04 5.46
N PHE A 206 0.00 -20.10 4.58
CA PHE A 206 -1.38 -20.45 4.90
C PHE A 206 -1.70 -21.95 4.72
N ILE A 207 -0.68 -22.78 4.50
CA ILE A 207 -0.80 -24.24 4.57
C ILE A 207 -0.33 -24.63 5.99
N PRO A 208 -1.24 -25.06 6.89
CA PRO A 208 -0.85 -25.51 8.21
C PRO A 208 0.23 -26.58 8.10
N ALA A 209 1.28 -26.49 8.93
CA ALA A 209 2.39 -27.44 8.94
C ALA A 209 1.91 -28.92 9.09
N ASP A 210 0.74 -29.10 9.68
CA ASP A 210 0.07 -30.38 9.88
C ASP A 210 -0.43 -31.02 8.57
N ILE A 211 -0.69 -30.21 7.52
CA ILE A 211 -1.11 -30.67 6.18
C ILE A 211 0.12 -30.99 5.32
N THR A 212 1.20 -30.21 5.43
CA THR A 212 2.49 -30.50 4.75
C THR A 212 3.16 -31.79 5.26
N ALA A 213 2.80 -32.26 6.46
CA ALA A 213 3.30 -33.52 7.00
C ALA A 213 2.58 -34.76 6.43
N LEU A 214 1.42 -34.58 5.80
CA LEU A 214 0.57 -35.68 5.29
C LEU A 214 0.74 -35.91 3.78
N TYR A 215 1.17 -34.91 3.01
CA TYR A 215 1.27 -34.99 1.55
C TYR A 215 2.49 -34.20 1.02
N GLY A 216 3.14 -34.72 -0.01
CA GLY A 216 4.24 -34.02 -0.68
C GLY A 216 3.77 -32.84 -1.55
N PRO A 217 4.65 -31.89 -1.93
CA PRO A 217 4.29 -30.67 -2.67
C PRO A 217 3.48 -30.92 -3.94
N ASP A 218 3.88 -31.94 -4.72
CA ASP A 218 3.21 -32.30 -5.99
C ASP A 218 1.83 -32.95 -5.77
N GLU A 219 1.63 -33.59 -4.62
CA GLU A 219 0.39 -34.30 -4.27
C GLU A 219 -0.66 -33.32 -3.71
N LEU A 220 -0.19 -32.25 -3.06
CA LEU A 220 -1.00 -31.13 -2.57
C LEU A 220 -1.55 -30.30 -3.75
N LEU A 221 -0.72 -30.04 -4.76
CA LEU A 221 -1.12 -29.35 -6.00
C LEU A 221 -2.20 -30.14 -6.76
N ALA A 222 -2.05 -31.45 -6.86
CA ALA A 222 -3.05 -32.31 -7.51
C ALA A 222 -4.41 -32.31 -6.78
N LYS A 223 -4.40 -32.27 -5.43
CA LYS A 223 -5.62 -32.21 -4.61
C LYS A 223 -6.35 -30.87 -4.71
N ILE A 224 -5.61 -29.77 -4.85
CA ILE A 224 -6.18 -28.43 -5.04
C ILE A 224 -6.88 -28.34 -6.39
N ASP A 225 -6.28 -28.91 -7.44
CA ASP A 225 -6.89 -28.96 -8.78
C ASP A 225 -8.11 -29.89 -8.85
N GLU A 226 -8.10 -31.02 -8.12
CA GLU A 226 -9.28 -31.90 -7.98
C GLU A 226 -10.47 -31.21 -7.31
N SER A 227 -10.24 -30.25 -6.40
CA SER A 227 -11.32 -29.53 -5.69
C SER A 227 -11.95 -28.38 -6.48
N LYS A 228 -11.37 -28.04 -7.64
CA LYS A 228 -11.84 -26.99 -8.56
C LYS A 228 -12.68 -27.55 -9.73
N ALA A 229 -12.86 -28.87 -9.81
CA ALA A 229 -13.72 -29.57 -10.77
C ALA A 229 -15.06 -29.98 -10.13
#